data_AF-A0A9D9C2K9-F1
#
_entry.id   AF-A0A9D9C2K9-F1
#
_cell.length_a   1.000
_cell.length_b   1.000
_cell.length_c   1.000
_cell.angle_alpha   90.00
_cell.angle_beta   90.00
_cell.angle_gamma   90.00
#
_symmetry.space_group_name_H-M   'P 1'
#
loop_
_entity.id
_entity.type
_entity.pdbx_description
1 polymer ?
#
loop_
_entity_poly.entity_id
_entity_poly.type
_entity_poly.pdbx_seq_one_letter_code
_entity_poly.pdbx_strand_id
1 'polypeptide(L)'
;MPVVKEFEKLFQCSDIDITALAALVSGGLYYLSLHKDRSPFCGIDINTPEGYERIERAIEFLVKKIYEEGDIQDEKKAIARRLLEAGVDEDVIKRSVWG
;
A
#
# COMPACT_ATOMS: atom_id res chain seq x y z
N MET A 1 1.15 -1.72 -19.24
CA MET A 1 2.50 -1.16 -18.95
C MET A 1 3.32 -2.19 -18.20
N PRO A 2 4.57 -2.48 -18.59
CA PRO A 2 5.43 -3.49 -17.94
C PRO A 2 5.69 -3.22 -16.45
N VAL A 3 5.70 -1.94 -16.02
CA VAL A 3 5.85 -1.53 -14.60
C VAL A 3 4.68 -2.02 -13.74
N VAL A 4 3.46 -2.03 -14.27
CA VAL A 4 2.25 -2.46 -13.54
C VAL A 4 2.32 -3.95 -13.21
N LYS A 5 2.88 -4.77 -14.12
CA LYS A 5 3.01 -6.22 -13.91
C LYS A 5 4.04 -6.60 -12.84
N GLU A 6 5.10 -5.81 -12.70
CA GLU A 6 6.11 -6.01 -11.64
C GLU A 6 5.56 -5.57 -10.29
N PHE A 7 4.78 -4.47 -10.25
CA PHE A 7 4.06 -4.07 -9.04
C PHE A 7 3.01 -5.11 -8.64
N GLU A 8 2.20 -5.61 -9.55
CA GLU A 8 1.19 -6.66 -9.25
C GLU A 8 1.82 -7.90 -8.59
N LYS A 9 3.00 -8.34 -9.04
CA LYS A 9 3.71 -9.49 -8.45
C LYS A 9 4.18 -9.27 -7.03
N LEU A 10 4.64 -8.06 -6.69
CA LEU A 10 5.14 -7.73 -5.34
C LEU A 10 4.03 -7.78 -4.27
N PHE A 11 2.77 -7.79 -4.70
CA PHE A 11 1.63 -7.62 -3.80
C PHE A 11 0.49 -8.63 -4.07
N GLN A 12 0.77 -9.76 -4.73
CA GLN A 12 -0.18 -10.87 -4.89
C GLN A 12 -0.69 -11.44 -3.56
N CYS A 13 -0.07 -11.04 -2.44
CA CYS A 13 -0.37 -11.53 -1.10
C CYS A 13 -1.18 -10.59 -0.20
N SER A 14 -1.46 -9.35 -0.59
CA SER A 14 -2.25 -8.41 0.22
C SER A 14 -3.66 -8.23 -0.34
N ASP A 15 -4.65 -8.01 0.53
CA ASP A 15 -6.02 -7.64 0.15
C ASP A 15 -6.11 -6.21 -0.45
N ILE A 16 -4.96 -5.60 -0.76
CA ILE A 16 -4.84 -4.23 -1.25
C ILE A 16 -4.84 -4.24 -2.77
N ASP A 17 -5.81 -3.55 -3.38
CA ASP A 17 -5.80 -3.27 -4.82
C ASP A 17 -4.73 -2.21 -5.15
N ILE A 18 -3.52 -2.69 -5.40
CA ILE A 18 -2.34 -1.88 -5.74
C ILE A 18 -2.56 -1.10 -7.02
N THR A 19 -3.31 -1.66 -7.98
CA THR A 19 -3.59 -0.98 -9.24
C THR A 19 -4.50 0.22 -9.02
N ALA A 20 -5.56 0.07 -8.24
CA ALA A 20 -6.44 1.17 -7.85
C ALA A 20 -5.69 2.23 -7.03
N LEU A 21 -4.84 1.80 -6.10
CA LEU A 21 -4.02 2.72 -5.32
C LEU A 21 -3.01 3.49 -6.19
N ALA A 22 -2.31 2.80 -7.08
CA ALA A 22 -1.37 3.44 -8.01
C ALA A 22 -2.08 4.46 -8.91
N ALA A 23 -3.29 4.15 -9.37
CA ALA A 23 -4.12 5.08 -10.11
C ALA A 23 -4.50 6.32 -9.26
N LEU A 24 -4.85 6.14 -7.99
CA LEU A 24 -5.18 7.24 -7.07
C LEU A 24 -3.97 8.15 -6.83
N VAL A 25 -2.80 7.57 -6.51
CA VAL A 25 -1.56 8.33 -6.28
C VAL A 25 -1.16 9.08 -7.54
N SER A 26 -1.18 8.40 -8.70
CA SER A 26 -0.83 9.01 -9.98
C SER A 26 -1.78 10.14 -10.35
N GLY A 27 -3.09 9.95 -10.17
CA GLY A 27 -4.11 10.97 -10.42
C GLY A 27 -3.98 12.17 -9.49
N GLY A 28 -3.72 11.92 -8.20
CA GLY A 28 -3.48 12.98 -7.21
C GLY A 28 -2.25 13.81 -7.55
N LEU A 29 -1.12 13.16 -7.84
CA LEU A 29 0.12 13.83 -8.25
C LEU A 29 -0.03 14.60 -9.56
N TYR A 30 -0.75 14.04 -10.53
CA TYR A 30 -1.04 14.70 -11.79
C TYR A 30 -1.88 15.97 -11.57
N TYR A 31 -2.94 15.88 -10.77
CA TYR A 31 -3.75 17.04 -10.43
C TYR A 31 -2.95 18.11 -9.68
N LEU A 32 -2.17 17.71 -8.66
CA LEU A 32 -1.30 18.62 -7.92
C LEU A 32 -0.34 19.35 -8.87
N SER A 33 0.28 18.63 -9.81
CA SER A 33 1.21 19.19 -10.80
C SER A 33 0.53 20.18 -11.76
N LEU A 34 -0.72 19.92 -12.15
CA LEU A 34 -1.50 20.83 -13.01
C LEU A 34 -2.05 22.05 -12.25
N HIS A 35 -2.35 21.88 -10.97
CA HIS A 35 -2.96 22.93 -10.14
C HIS A 35 -1.92 23.85 -9.49
N LYS A 36 -0.65 23.45 -9.45
CA LYS A 36 0.42 24.12 -8.71
C LYS A 36 0.56 25.61 -8.97
N ASP A 37 0.32 26.07 -10.19
CA ASP A 37 0.49 27.49 -10.56
C ASP A 37 -0.76 28.34 -10.30
N ARG A 38 -1.86 27.73 -9.83
CA ARG A 38 -3.15 28.44 -9.59
C ARG A 38 -3.28 28.89 -8.15
N SER A 39 -3.08 27.97 -7.22
CA SER A 39 -3.15 28.24 -5.78
C SER A 39 -2.55 27.05 -5.02
N PRO A 40 -2.15 27.24 -3.76
CA PRO A 40 -1.95 26.12 -2.85
C PRO A 40 -3.20 25.22 -2.85
N PHE A 41 -2.99 23.91 -2.87
CA PHE A 41 -4.07 22.93 -2.75
C PHE A 41 -4.08 22.36 -1.34
N CYS A 42 -5.23 22.40 -0.65
CA CYS A 42 -5.32 22.04 0.77
C CYS A 42 -4.28 22.76 1.66
N GLY A 43 -3.91 24.00 1.31
CA GLY A 43 -2.88 24.75 2.02
C GLY A 43 -1.45 24.26 1.81
N ILE A 44 -1.21 23.41 0.80
CA ILE A 44 0.12 22.93 0.39
C ILE A 44 0.47 23.58 -0.95
N ASP A 45 1.54 24.37 -0.96
CA ASP A 45 2.13 24.88 -2.19
C ASP A 45 3.29 23.98 -2.63
N ILE A 46 3.05 23.15 -3.65
CA ILE A 46 4.05 22.18 -4.10
C ILE A 46 5.24 22.81 -4.84
N ASN A 47 5.18 24.11 -5.16
CA ASN A 47 6.33 24.83 -5.73
C ASN A 47 7.35 25.19 -4.66
N THR A 48 6.97 25.14 -3.38
CA THR A 48 7.89 25.35 -2.27
C THR A 48 8.58 24.03 -1.89
N PRO A 49 9.86 24.06 -1.47
CA PRO A 49 10.54 22.88 -0.95
C PRO A 49 9.75 22.21 0.19
N GLU A 50 9.18 23.01 1.10
CA GLU A 50 8.41 22.52 2.24
C GLU A 50 7.13 21.80 1.80
N GLY A 51 6.40 22.38 0.84
CA GLY A 51 5.18 21.77 0.31
C GLY A 51 5.46 20.49 -0.47
N TYR A 52 6.53 20.47 -1.27
CA TYR A 52 6.99 19.27 -1.97
C TYR A 52 7.33 18.15 -0.99
N GLU A 53 8.13 18.43 0.03
CA GLU A 53 8.56 17.48 1.06
C GLU A 53 7.36 16.94 1.88
N ARG A 54 6.30 17.74 2.08
CA ARG A 54 5.06 17.27 2.71
C ARG A 54 4.33 16.22 1.87
N ILE A 55 4.29 16.38 0.54
CA ILE A 55 3.70 15.38 -0.37
C ILE A 55 4.55 14.12 -0.40
N GLU A 56 5.88 14.26 -0.49
CA GLU A 56 6.82 13.15 -0.48
C GLU A 56 6.66 12.28 0.78
N ARG A 57 6.68 12.88 1.97
CA ARG A 57 6.46 12.14 3.23
C ARG A 57 5.12 11.44 3.31
N ALA A 58 4.07 12.02 2.74
CA ALA A 58 2.75 11.39 2.70
C ALA A 58 2.75 10.13 1.82
N ILE A 59 3.46 10.17 0.68
CA ILE A 59 3.63 9.01 -0.20
C ILE A 59 4.49 7.94 0.48
N GLU A 60 5.61 8.31 1.09
CA GLU A 60 6.45 7.38 1.85
C GLU A 60 5.66 6.67 2.95
N PHE A 61 4.85 7.43 3.70
CA PHE A 61 3.98 6.87 4.73
C PHE A 61 2.98 5.85 4.16
N LEU A 62 2.32 6.19 3.03
CA LEU A 62 1.40 5.27 2.36
C LEU A 62 2.11 3.99 1.91
N VAL A 63 3.24 4.12 1.23
CA VAL A 63 4.05 2.98 0.76
C VAL A 63 4.44 2.09 1.93
N LYS A 64 4.96 2.67 3.02
CA LYS A 64 5.35 1.92 4.21
C LYS A 64 4.17 1.14 4.80
N LYS A 65 2.98 1.76 4.87
CA LYS A 65 1.78 1.11 5.41
C LYS A 65 1.33 -0.08 4.58
N ILE A 66 1.46 -0.01 3.27
CA ILE A 66 1.11 -1.11 2.36
C ILE A 66 2.08 -2.28 2.54
N TYR A 67 3.37 -2.00 2.69
CA TYR A 67 4.37 -3.04 2.97
C TYR A 67 4.15 -3.69 4.33
N GLU A 68 3.90 -2.91 5.39
CA GLU A 68 3.59 -3.44 6.72
C GLU A 68 2.39 -4.41 6.70
N GLU A 69 1.32 -4.06 5.96
CA GLU A 69 0.15 -4.93 5.80
C GLU A 69 0.48 -6.21 5.02
N GLY A 70 1.30 -6.11 3.97
CA GLY A 70 1.79 -7.26 3.20
C GLY A 70 2.59 -8.24 4.06
N ASP A 71 3.54 -7.73 4.84
CA ASP A 71 4.38 -8.55 5.73
C ASP A 71 3.54 -9.30 6.78
N ILE A 72 2.55 -8.64 7.38
CA ILE A 72 1.64 -9.26 8.35
C ILE A 72 0.83 -10.39 7.71
N GLN A 73 0.36 -10.21 6.47
CA GLN A 73 -0.38 -11.23 5.74
C GLN A 73 0.49 -12.44 5.39
N ASP A 74 1.74 -12.21 4.97
CA ASP A 74 2.70 -13.27 4.68
C ASP A 74 3.06 -14.07 5.95
N GLU A 75 3.24 -13.40 7.08
CA GLU A 75 3.49 -14.06 8.36
C GLU A 75 2.29 -14.89 8.83
N LYS A 76 1.06 -14.36 8.74
CA LYS A 76 -0.17 -15.10 9.03
C LYS A 76 -0.29 -16.36 8.17
N LYS A 77 -0.04 -16.26 6.87
CA LYS A 77 -0.02 -17.41 5.95
C LYS A 77 1.05 -18.44 6.34
N ALA A 78 2.25 -17.99 6.73
CA ALA A 78 3.32 -18.87 7.17
C ALA A 78 3.00 -19.59 8.50
N ILE A 79 2.32 -18.92 9.43
CA ILE A 79 1.85 -19.53 10.69
C ILE A 79 0.76 -20.57 10.40
N ALA A 80 -0.25 -20.23 9.60
CA ALA A 80 -1.32 -21.16 9.24
C ALA A 80 -0.78 -22.43 8.57
N ARG A 81 0.21 -22.29 7.69
CA ARG A 81 0.87 -23.43 7.03
C ARG A 81 1.58 -24.35 8.02
N ARG A 82 2.32 -23.78 8.99
CA ARG A 82 2.99 -24.55 10.06
C ARG A 82 2.00 -25.29 10.95
N LEU A 83 0.86 -24.68 11.27
CA LEU A 83 -0.19 -25.30 12.08
C LEU A 83 -0.88 -26.46 11.33
N LEU A 84 -1.11 -26.30 10.03
CA LEU A 84 -1.66 -27.36 9.18
C LEU A 84 -0.72 -28.57 9.11
N GLU A 85 0.58 -28.32 8.92
CA GLU A 85 1.63 -29.37 8.92
C GLU A 85 1.75 -30.09 10.27
N ALA A 86 1.43 -29.41 11.37
CA ALA A 86 1.36 -30.00 12.71
C ALA A 86 0.06 -30.78 12.98
N GLY A 87 -0.88 -30.82 12.01
CA GLY A 87 -2.14 -31.54 12.13
C GLY A 87 -3.23 -30.81 12.93
N VAL A 88 -3.10 -29.49 13.10
CA VAL A 88 -4.14 -28.66 13.75
C VAL A 88 -5.34 -28.53 12.81
N ASP A 89 -6.53 -28.60 13.38
CA ASP A 89 -7.80 -28.47 12.66
C ASP A 89 -7.96 -27.11 11.96
N GLU A 90 -8.46 -27.13 10.72
CA GLU A 90 -8.53 -25.94 9.86
C GLU A 90 -9.45 -24.84 10.43
N ASP A 91 -10.53 -25.20 11.12
CA ASP A 91 -11.45 -24.23 11.74
C ASP A 91 -10.81 -23.56 12.97
N VAL A 92 -9.97 -24.29 13.69
CA VAL A 92 -9.16 -23.71 14.78
C VAL A 92 -8.14 -22.72 14.20
N ILE A 93 -7.43 -23.08 13.12
CA ILE A 93 -6.46 -22.19 12.47
C ILE A 93 -7.14 -20.91 11.98
N LYS A 94 -8.28 -21.00 11.29
CA LYS A 94 -9.02 -19.83 10.79
C LYS A 94 -9.39 -18.86 11.90
N ARG A 95 -9.93 -19.35 13.02
CA ARG A 95 -10.29 -18.52 14.18
C ARG A 95 -9.09 -17.94 14.92
N SER A 96 -7.94 -18.60 14.88
CA SER A 96 -6.75 -18.16 15.62
C SER A 96 -5.85 -17.22 14.83
N VAL A 97 -5.76 -17.37 13.50
CA VAL A 97 -4.87 -16.58 12.64
C VAL A 97 -5.58 -15.39 12.00
N TRP A 98 -6.87 -15.53 11.70
CA TRP A 98 -7.69 -14.50 11.04
C TRP A 98 -8.97 -14.11 11.80
N GLY A 99 -9.21 -14.70 12.98
CA GLY A 99 -10.36 -14.37 13.84
C GLY A 99 -10.13 -13.16 14.75
#